data_AF-A0A1Q7Y893-F1
#
_entry.id   AF-A0A1Q7Y893-F1
#
_cell.length_a   1.000
_cell.length_b   1.000
_cell.length_c   1.000
_cell.angle_alpha   90.00
_cell.angle_beta   90.00
_cell.angle_gamma   90.00
#
_symmetry.space_group_name_H-M   'P 1'
#
loop_
_entity.id
_entity.type
_entity.pdbx_description
1 polymer ?
#
loop_
_entity_poly.entity_id
_entity_poly.type
_entity_poly.pdbx_seq_one_letter_code
_entity_poly.pdbx_strand_id
1 'polypeptide(L)'
;MWLRDQLPMDLPFVRSIIYGYDTRLTNSQSFKGINDLAFALIEDLRTVRKSMNSPVIFLAHSLGGIVLKRAAVNIANSGSGDDQLLSRVRMICFFGVPNQGMHNEHLLAMVEGQANQELVESLSSGAGYLPELDIQFSGLAVFRTIRFVSVYETKKSLTTRVRKCLA
;
A
#
# COMPACT_ATOMS: atom_id res chain seq x y z
N MET A 1 -1.52 18.35 4.44
CA MET A 1 -0.74 17.22 3.89
C MET A 1 -0.10 17.68 2.59
N TRP A 2 1.23 17.66 2.51
CA TRP A 2 2.00 18.34 1.45
C TRP A 2 1.60 17.91 0.02
N LEU A 3 1.21 16.65 -0.18
CA LEU A 3 0.77 16.14 -1.50
C LEU A 3 -0.51 16.80 -2.03
N ARG A 4 -1.40 17.26 -1.13
CA ARG A 4 -2.64 17.95 -1.52
C ARG A 4 -2.46 19.45 -1.52
N ASP A 5 -1.70 19.97 -0.57
CA ASP A 5 -1.70 21.41 -0.28
C ASP A 5 -0.54 22.13 -0.99
N GLN A 6 0.66 21.50 -1.07
CA GLN A 6 1.87 22.13 -1.63
C GLN A 6 2.20 21.64 -3.04
N LEU A 7 2.06 20.33 -3.29
CA LEU A 7 2.41 19.72 -4.59
C LEU A 7 1.72 20.40 -5.79
N PRO A 8 0.41 20.76 -5.73
CA PRO A 8 -0.22 21.43 -6.86
C PRO A 8 0.32 22.85 -7.11
N MET A 9 0.91 23.50 -6.10
CA MET A 9 1.56 24.80 -6.26
C MET A 9 2.94 24.65 -6.93
N ASP A 10 3.70 23.64 -6.52
CA ASP A 10 5.04 23.39 -7.07
C ASP A 10 4.98 22.79 -8.48
N LEU A 11 3.96 21.95 -8.76
CA LEU A 11 3.75 21.25 -10.03
C LEU A 11 2.31 21.42 -10.52
N PRO A 12 1.94 22.57 -11.13
CA PRO A 12 0.56 22.89 -11.50
C PRO A 12 -0.08 21.96 -12.53
N PHE A 13 0.74 21.22 -13.28
CA PHE A 13 0.30 20.24 -14.28
C PHE A 13 0.04 18.85 -13.69
N VAL A 14 0.26 18.66 -12.38
CA VAL A 14 0.03 17.40 -11.67
C VAL A 14 -1.29 17.46 -10.91
N ARG A 15 -2.10 16.41 -11.06
CA ARG A 15 -3.31 16.20 -10.25
C ARG A 15 -3.02 15.19 -9.15
N SER A 16 -3.10 15.62 -7.90
CA SER A 16 -2.98 14.74 -6.74
C SER A 16 -4.32 14.08 -6.39
N ILE A 17 -4.31 12.78 -6.15
CA ILE A 17 -5.43 12.04 -5.57
C ILE A 17 -4.92 11.36 -4.30
N ILE A 18 -5.67 11.49 -3.21
CA ILE A 18 -5.39 10.77 -1.96
C ILE A 18 -6.37 9.62 -1.88
N TYR A 19 -5.83 8.41 -1.77
CA TYR A 19 -6.60 7.23 -1.43
C TYR A 19 -6.30 6.84 0.02
N GLY A 20 -7.35 6.58 0.78
CA GLY A 20 -7.27 6.10 2.15
C GLY A 20 -8.35 5.04 2.37
N TYR A 21 -8.07 4.14 3.30
CA TYR A 21 -8.98 3.08 3.72
C TYR A 21 -8.95 3.02 5.25
N ASP A 22 -9.99 2.44 5.84
CA ASP A 22 -10.06 2.31 7.28
C ASP A 22 -9.00 1.31 7.78
N THR A 23 -8.08 1.79 8.62
CA THR A 23 -6.98 1.03 9.21
C THR A 23 -7.13 0.86 10.72
N ARG A 24 -8.30 1.16 11.29
CA ARG A 24 -8.53 1.06 12.74
C ARG A 24 -8.31 -0.37 13.23
N LEU A 25 -7.35 -0.51 14.16
CA LEU A 25 -6.95 -1.81 14.71
C LEU A 25 -7.81 -2.29 15.89
N THR A 26 -8.66 -1.43 16.47
CA THR A 26 -9.44 -1.72 17.68
C THR A 26 -10.92 -1.41 17.45
N ASN A 27 -11.82 -2.24 17.99
CA ASN A 27 -13.29 -2.09 17.87
C ASN A 27 -13.86 -2.17 16.43
N SER A 28 -13.16 -2.81 15.49
CA SER A 28 -13.69 -3.01 14.13
C SER A 28 -14.56 -4.27 14.09
N GLN A 29 -15.86 -4.13 13.82
CA GLN A 29 -16.79 -5.27 13.69
C GLN A 29 -16.61 -6.07 12.38
N SER A 30 -15.87 -5.51 11.43
CA SER A 30 -15.37 -6.20 10.24
C SER A 30 -13.98 -5.66 9.93
N PHE A 31 -13.05 -6.53 9.56
CA PHE A 31 -11.75 -6.11 9.07
C PHE A 31 -11.57 -6.63 7.65
N LYS A 32 -11.13 -5.74 6.75
CA LYS A 32 -10.87 -6.07 5.35
C LYS A 32 -9.46 -6.65 5.24
N GLY A 33 -9.34 -7.87 4.75
CA GLY A 33 -8.03 -8.46 4.45
C GLY A 33 -7.34 -7.71 3.31
N ILE A 34 -6.07 -8.05 3.04
CA ILE A 34 -5.30 -7.41 1.94
C ILE A 34 -6.03 -7.55 0.60
N ASN A 35 -6.65 -8.72 0.36
CA ASN A 35 -7.45 -8.95 -0.85
C ASN A 35 -8.64 -8.01 -0.95
N ASP A 36 -9.40 -7.84 0.13
CA ASP A 36 -10.58 -6.97 0.14
C ASP A 36 -10.19 -5.50 -0.07
N LEU A 37 -9.10 -5.07 0.57
CA LEU A 37 -8.54 -3.74 0.38
C LEU A 37 -8.05 -3.53 -1.06
N ALA A 38 -7.48 -4.56 -1.67
CA ALA A 38 -7.05 -4.54 -3.06
C ALA A 38 -8.24 -4.44 -4.02
N PHE A 39 -9.31 -5.22 -3.81
CA PHE A 39 -10.53 -5.12 -4.61
C PHE A 39 -11.19 -3.74 -4.48
N ALA A 40 -11.29 -3.21 -3.26
CA ALA A 40 -11.80 -1.86 -3.04
C ALA A 40 -10.98 -0.81 -3.81
N LEU A 41 -9.64 -0.90 -3.77
CA LEU A 41 -8.77 -0.02 -4.54
C LEU A 41 -9.00 -0.16 -6.06
N ILE A 42 -9.20 -1.37 -6.58
CA ILE A 42 -9.49 -1.59 -8.00
C ILE A 42 -10.80 -0.91 -8.39
N GLU A 43 -11.87 -1.10 -7.62
CA GLU A 43 -13.16 -0.45 -7.89
C GLU A 43 -13.02 1.09 -7.90
N ASP A 44 -12.33 1.64 -6.91
CA ASP A 44 -12.12 3.09 -6.85
C ASP A 44 -11.27 3.58 -8.04
N LEU A 45 -10.24 2.84 -8.45
CA LEU A 45 -9.46 3.15 -9.66
C LEU A 45 -10.30 3.09 -10.93
N ARG A 46 -11.26 2.16 -11.03
CA ARG A 46 -12.20 2.09 -12.16
C ARG A 46 -13.08 3.34 -12.23
N THR A 47 -13.54 3.85 -11.09
CA THR A 47 -14.39 5.07 -11.06
C THR A 47 -13.65 6.29 -11.60
N VAL A 48 -12.36 6.42 -11.28
CA VAL A 48 -11.54 7.56 -11.72
C VAL A 48 -10.82 7.33 -13.05
N ARG A 49 -10.85 6.12 -13.61
CA ARG A 49 -10.16 5.72 -14.86
C ARG A 49 -10.37 6.69 -16.02
N LYS A 50 -11.60 7.17 -16.21
CA LYS A 50 -11.95 8.11 -17.30
C LYS A 50 -11.26 9.47 -17.14
N SER A 51 -10.93 9.85 -15.90
CA SER A 51 -10.17 11.07 -15.61
C SER A 51 -8.65 10.87 -15.72
N MET A 52 -8.17 9.63 -15.76
CA MET A 52 -6.75 9.28 -15.81
C MET A 52 -6.22 9.31 -17.26
N ASN A 53 -6.39 10.41 -17.99
CA ASN A 53 -5.84 10.55 -19.35
C ASN A 53 -4.34 10.83 -19.38
N SER A 54 -3.72 11.03 -18.21
CA SER A 54 -2.31 11.32 -18.04
C SER A 54 -1.56 10.12 -17.45
N PRO A 55 -0.23 10.06 -17.60
CA PRO A 55 0.61 9.09 -16.90
C PRO A 55 0.36 9.10 -15.38
N VAL A 56 0.35 7.91 -14.76
CA VAL A 56 0.07 7.73 -13.33
C VAL A 56 1.35 7.39 -12.58
N ILE A 57 1.54 8.07 -11.44
CA ILE A 57 2.58 7.77 -10.45
C ILE A 57 1.88 7.44 -9.14
N PHE A 58 2.17 6.27 -8.57
CA PHE A 58 1.68 5.90 -7.25
C PHE A 58 2.72 6.24 -6.19
N LEU A 59 2.28 6.85 -5.09
CA LEU A 59 3.05 7.02 -3.87
C LEU A 59 2.38 6.17 -2.80
N ALA A 60 2.94 4.98 -2.56
CA ALA A 60 2.33 3.99 -1.68
C ALA A 60 3.14 3.88 -0.37
N HIS A 61 2.47 4.03 0.75
CA HIS A 61 3.10 4.05 2.08
C HIS A 61 2.64 2.87 2.94
N SER A 62 3.57 2.25 3.67
CA SER A 62 3.30 1.15 4.62
C SER A 62 2.43 0.04 3.99
N LEU A 63 1.37 -0.42 4.65
CA LEU A 63 0.42 -1.42 4.15
C LEU A 63 -0.16 -1.06 2.76
N GLY A 64 -0.29 0.24 2.43
CA GLY A 64 -0.79 0.69 1.13
C GLY A 64 0.06 0.20 -0.05
N GLY A 65 1.36 -0.02 0.16
CA GLY A 65 2.23 -0.63 -0.86
C GLY A 65 1.88 -2.09 -1.13
N ILE A 66 1.59 -2.86 -0.09
CA ILE A 66 1.17 -4.26 -0.20
C ILE A 66 -0.20 -4.36 -0.88
N VAL A 67 -1.15 -3.52 -0.50
CA VAL A 67 -2.47 -3.43 -1.13
C VAL A 67 -2.35 -3.08 -2.62
N LEU A 68 -1.51 -2.10 -2.98
CA LEU A 68 -1.27 -1.74 -4.38
C LEU A 68 -0.65 -2.88 -5.18
N LYS A 69 0.33 -3.59 -4.63
CA LYS A 69 0.93 -4.77 -5.28
C LYS A 69 -0.13 -5.82 -5.56
N ARG A 70 -0.96 -6.14 -4.56
CA ARG A 70 -2.03 -7.12 -4.71
C ARG A 70 -3.07 -6.70 -5.73
N ALA A 71 -3.47 -5.42 -5.72
CA ALA A 71 -4.39 -4.87 -6.72
C ALA A 71 -3.82 -5.00 -8.15
N ALA A 72 -2.54 -4.68 -8.35
CA ALA A 72 -1.90 -4.80 -9.65
C ALA A 72 -1.86 -6.25 -10.17
N VAL A 73 -1.51 -7.19 -9.30
CA VAL A 73 -1.54 -8.63 -9.61
C VAL A 73 -2.94 -9.10 -9.96
N ASN A 74 -3.95 -8.69 -9.18
CA ASN A 74 -5.34 -9.05 -9.43
C ASN A 74 -5.83 -8.50 -10.78
N ILE A 75 -5.50 -7.25 -11.13
CA ILE A 75 -5.83 -6.67 -12.43
C ILE A 75 -5.19 -7.50 -13.55
N ALA A 76 -3.88 -7.79 -13.45
CA ALA A 76 -3.16 -8.54 -14.47
C ALA A 76 -3.73 -9.95 -14.69
N ASN A 77 -4.15 -10.62 -13.62
CA ASN A 77 -4.71 -11.98 -13.68
C ASN A 77 -6.19 -12.02 -14.05
N SER A 78 -6.92 -10.91 -13.95
CA SER A 78 -8.37 -10.88 -14.20
C SER A 78 -8.76 -11.09 -15.66
N GLY A 79 -7.82 -10.95 -16.61
CA GLY A 79 -8.11 -10.98 -18.05
C GLY A 79 -9.12 -9.91 -18.50
N SER A 80 -9.39 -8.92 -17.66
CA SER A 80 -10.42 -7.91 -17.88
C SER A 80 -9.87 -6.71 -18.66
N GLY A 81 -10.78 -5.81 -19.10
CA GLY A 81 -10.40 -4.55 -19.72
C GLY A 81 -9.68 -3.55 -18.79
N ASP A 82 -9.41 -3.92 -17.53
CA ASP A 82 -8.69 -3.12 -16.55
C ASP A 82 -7.18 -3.12 -16.74
N ASP A 83 -6.68 -3.94 -17.64
CA ASP A 83 -5.27 -3.94 -18.05
C ASP A 83 -4.79 -2.54 -18.53
N GLN A 84 -5.74 -1.73 -19.04
CA GLN A 84 -5.50 -0.32 -19.37
C GLN A 84 -5.26 0.59 -18.16
N LEU A 85 -5.68 0.21 -16.95
CA LEU A 85 -5.33 0.94 -15.72
C LEU A 85 -3.82 0.85 -15.48
N LEU A 86 -3.26 -0.36 -15.62
CA LEU A 86 -1.84 -0.59 -15.43
C LEU A 86 -1.00 0.00 -16.56
N SER A 87 -1.52 0.04 -17.79
CA SER A 87 -0.78 0.58 -18.95
C SER A 87 -0.43 2.06 -18.85
N ARG A 88 -1.10 2.81 -17.96
CA ARG A 88 -0.82 4.23 -17.70
C ARG A 88 0.15 4.46 -16.54
N VAL A 89 0.41 3.44 -15.73
CA VAL A 89 1.35 3.54 -14.63
C VAL A 89 2.76 3.63 -15.19
N ARG A 90 3.51 4.64 -14.75
CA ARG A 90 4.93 4.83 -15.15
C ARG A 90 5.88 4.59 -13.99
N MET A 91 5.43 4.91 -12.77
CA MET A 91 6.26 4.82 -11.59
C MET A 91 5.45 4.49 -10.34
N ILE A 92 6.07 3.72 -9.44
CA ILE A 92 5.56 3.45 -8.11
C ILE A 92 6.66 3.74 -7.09
N CYS A 93 6.41 4.67 -6.18
CA CYS A 93 7.29 4.97 -5.06
C CYS A 93 6.73 4.32 -3.80
N PHE A 94 7.49 3.40 -3.21
CA PHE A 94 7.16 2.73 -1.96
C PHE A 94 7.84 3.42 -0.79
N PHE A 95 7.09 3.75 0.26
CA PHE A 95 7.59 4.41 1.47
C PHE A 95 7.33 3.52 2.68
N GLY A 96 8.39 2.96 3.28
CA GLY A 96 8.27 2.14 4.49
C GLY A 96 7.34 0.92 4.35
N VAL A 97 7.26 0.34 3.15
CA VAL A 97 6.40 -0.81 2.86
C VAL A 97 7.07 -2.09 3.36
N PRO A 98 6.41 -2.90 4.21
CA PRO A 98 7.01 -4.11 4.78
C PRO A 98 7.01 -5.27 3.77
N ASN A 99 7.72 -5.11 2.64
CA ASN A 99 7.74 -6.09 1.55
C ASN A 99 8.33 -7.45 1.98
N GLN A 100 9.19 -7.45 2.99
CA GLN A 100 9.80 -8.66 3.57
C GLN A 100 9.15 -9.04 4.92
N GLY A 101 7.97 -8.48 5.20
CA GLY A 101 7.32 -8.53 6.49
C GLY A 101 7.98 -7.59 7.51
N MET A 102 7.43 -7.62 8.72
CA MET A 102 7.91 -6.84 9.85
C MET A 102 7.76 -7.62 11.16
N HIS A 103 8.58 -7.26 12.15
CA HIS A 103 8.42 -7.75 13.52
C HIS A 103 7.22 -7.05 14.14
N ASN A 104 6.16 -7.81 14.39
CA ASN A 104 4.84 -7.32 14.77
C ASN A 104 4.24 -8.06 15.97
N GLU A 105 5.06 -8.73 16.79
CA GLU A 105 4.61 -9.47 17.99
C GLU A 105 3.73 -8.60 18.91
N HIS A 106 4.13 -7.35 19.13
CA HIS A 106 3.33 -6.40 19.92
C HIS A 106 1.99 -6.07 19.28
N LEU A 107 1.94 -5.98 17.94
CA LEU A 107 0.69 -5.74 17.22
C LEU A 107 -0.20 -6.97 17.27
N LEU A 108 0.37 -8.17 17.11
CA LEU A 108 -0.35 -9.44 17.21
C LEU A 108 -1.02 -9.59 18.58
N ALA A 109 -0.30 -9.32 19.66
CA ALA A 109 -0.86 -9.34 21.01
C ALA A 109 -2.01 -8.31 21.19
N MET A 110 -1.98 -7.18 20.48
CA MET A 110 -3.04 -6.17 20.54
C MET A 110 -4.30 -6.57 19.75
N VAL A 111 -4.19 -7.49 18.78
CA VAL A 111 -5.28 -7.87 17.87
C VAL A 111 -5.73 -9.33 18.06
N GLU A 112 -5.20 -10.02 19.06
CA GLU A 112 -5.55 -11.40 19.38
C GLU A 112 -7.08 -11.54 19.59
N GLY A 113 -7.70 -12.45 18.83
CA GLY A 113 -9.14 -12.69 18.85
C GLY A 113 -9.99 -11.61 18.16
N GLN A 114 -9.37 -10.61 17.51
CA GLN A 114 -10.07 -9.57 16.76
C GLN A 114 -10.10 -9.87 15.26
N ALA A 115 -11.04 -9.25 14.54
CA ALA A 115 -11.24 -9.47 13.11
C ALA A 115 -10.00 -9.14 12.25
N ASN A 116 -9.09 -8.30 12.75
CA ASN A 116 -7.90 -7.82 12.05
C ASN A 116 -6.64 -8.66 12.31
N GLN A 117 -6.74 -9.72 13.09
CA GLN A 117 -5.61 -10.61 13.40
C GLN A 117 -4.96 -11.17 12.13
N GLU A 118 -5.75 -11.71 11.20
CA GLU A 118 -5.26 -12.30 9.94
C GLU A 118 -4.46 -11.30 9.10
N LEU A 119 -4.88 -10.04 9.06
CA LEU A 119 -4.10 -9.00 8.37
C LEU A 119 -2.74 -8.84 9.04
N VAL A 120 -2.71 -8.66 10.36
CA VAL A 120 -1.45 -8.43 11.07
C VAL A 120 -0.53 -9.64 10.89
N GLU A 121 -1.05 -10.86 10.97
CA GLU A 121 -0.31 -12.09 10.69
C GLU A 121 0.27 -12.13 9.27
N SER A 122 -0.49 -11.67 8.26
CA SER A 122 0.00 -11.59 6.88
C SER A 122 1.17 -10.60 6.68
N LEU A 123 1.39 -9.70 7.63
CA LEU A 123 2.50 -8.75 7.66
C LEU A 123 3.74 -9.26 8.40
N SER A 124 3.66 -10.42 9.06
CA SER A 124 4.76 -11.00 9.81
C SER A 124 5.93 -11.40 8.90
N SER A 125 7.16 -11.26 9.38
CA SER A 125 8.35 -11.74 8.68
C SER A 125 8.33 -13.27 8.52
N GLY A 126 8.50 -13.78 7.30
CA GLY A 126 8.54 -15.23 7.03
C GLY A 126 8.41 -15.61 5.55
N ALA A 127 8.53 -16.91 5.26
CA ALA A 127 8.30 -17.49 3.94
C ALA A 127 6.79 -17.73 3.74
N GLY A 128 6.07 -16.71 3.29
CA GLY A 128 4.62 -16.78 3.12
C GLY A 128 4.12 -15.85 2.02
N TYR A 129 2.99 -15.21 2.27
CA TYR A 129 2.25 -14.37 1.32
C TYR A 129 3.08 -13.23 0.69
N LEU A 130 3.89 -12.52 1.50
CA LEU A 130 4.59 -11.31 1.02
C LEU A 130 5.70 -11.59 0.01
N PRO A 131 6.61 -12.57 0.22
CA PRO A 131 7.56 -12.98 -0.82
C PRO A 131 6.89 -13.41 -2.13
N GLU A 132 5.81 -14.17 -2.05
CA GLU A 132 5.08 -14.63 -3.25
C GLU A 132 4.47 -13.44 -4.00
N LEU A 133 3.83 -12.53 -3.28
CA LEU A 133 3.29 -11.30 -3.85
C LEU A 133 4.36 -10.44 -4.51
N ASP A 134 5.55 -10.35 -3.91
CA ASP A 134 6.67 -9.58 -4.45
C ASP A 134 7.19 -10.16 -5.77
N ILE A 135 7.27 -11.50 -5.87
CA ILE A 135 7.65 -12.20 -7.11
C ILE A 135 6.62 -11.93 -8.21
N GLN A 136 5.33 -12.14 -7.93
CA GLN A 136 4.25 -11.92 -8.90
C GLN A 136 4.24 -10.47 -9.39
N PHE A 137 4.36 -9.52 -8.47
CA PHE A 137 4.38 -8.09 -8.79
C PHE A 137 5.62 -7.69 -9.60
N SER A 138 6.79 -8.20 -9.24
CA SER A 138 8.04 -7.90 -9.94
C SER A 138 8.00 -8.38 -11.39
N GLY A 139 7.44 -9.59 -11.64
CA GLY A 139 7.22 -10.10 -12.99
C GLY A 139 6.33 -9.18 -13.84
N LEU A 140 5.24 -8.67 -13.25
CA LEU A 140 4.34 -7.72 -13.90
C LEU A 140 5.05 -6.38 -14.21
N ALA A 141 5.84 -5.86 -13.27
CA ALA A 141 6.54 -4.59 -13.42
C ALA A 141 7.55 -4.62 -14.58
N VAL A 142 8.29 -5.73 -14.72
CA VAL A 142 9.23 -5.94 -15.84
C VAL A 142 8.49 -5.97 -17.17
N PHE A 143 7.40 -6.74 -17.26
CA PHE A 143 6.60 -6.85 -18.49
C PHE A 143 6.02 -5.50 -18.94
N ARG A 144 5.63 -4.64 -18.00
CA ARG A 144 4.99 -3.33 -18.27
C ARG A 144 5.96 -2.15 -18.27
N THR A 145 7.25 -2.37 -18.05
CA THR A 145 8.28 -1.31 -17.95
C THR A 145 7.95 -0.26 -16.88
N ILE A 146 7.37 -0.69 -15.76
CA ILE A 146 7.03 0.20 -14.64
C ILE A 146 8.28 0.37 -13.77
N ARG A 147 8.66 1.63 -13.49
CA ARG A 147 9.77 1.92 -12.57
C ARG A 147 9.29 1.86 -11.11
N PHE A 148 10.03 1.19 -10.24
CA PHE A 148 9.76 1.22 -8.81
C PHE A 148 10.94 1.80 -8.03
N VAL A 149 10.63 2.60 -7.02
CA VAL A 149 11.60 3.19 -6.11
C VAL A 149 11.16 2.86 -4.70
N SER A 150 12.05 2.27 -3.89
CA SER A 150 11.80 2.05 -2.46
C SER A 150 12.54 3.10 -1.66
N VAL A 151 11.81 3.85 -0.84
CA VAL A 151 12.31 4.90 0.02
C VAL A 151 12.16 4.46 1.47
N TYR A 152 13.25 4.51 2.21
CA TYR A 152 13.31 4.15 3.62
C TYR A 152 14.12 5.18 4.41
N GLU A 153 13.79 5.29 5.70
CA GLU A 153 14.49 6.18 6.61
C GLU A 153 15.86 5.60 6.97
N THR A 154 16.91 6.41 6.87
CA THR A 154 18.30 6.02 7.24
C THR A 154 18.72 6.54 8.61
N LYS A 155 17.93 7.45 9.18
CA LYS A 155 18.13 8.02 10.52
C LYS A 155 16.97 7.58 11.40
N LYS A 156 17.20 7.49 12.70
CA LYS A 156 16.09 7.34 13.64
C LYS A 156 15.41 8.70 13.77
N SER A 157 14.11 8.76 13.53
CA SER A 157 13.29 9.87 13.99
C SER A 157 13.52 10.06 15.49
N LEU A 158 13.64 11.31 15.96
CA LEU A 158 13.71 11.64 17.38
C LEU A 158 12.38 11.27 18.05
N THR A 159 12.17 10.01 18.38
CA THR A 159 11.02 9.57 19.16
C THR A 159 11.17 10.17 20.55
N THR A 160 10.16 10.94 20.96
CA THR A 160 10.04 11.55 22.29
C THR A 160 10.40 10.50 23.34
N ARG A 161 11.38 10.80 24.20
CA ARG A 161 11.73 9.91 25.31
C ARG A 161 10.49 9.74 26.18
N VAL A 162 9.89 8.55 26.16
CA VAL A 162 8.87 8.17 27.13
C VAL A 162 9.57 8.23 28.49
N ARG A 163 9.24 9.23 29.31
CA ARG A 163 9.63 9.22 30.71
C ARG A 163 9.00 7.97 31.30
N LYS A 164 9.82 6.99 31.68
CA LYS A 164 9.37 5.91 32.56
C LYS A 164 8.85 6.60 33.83
N CYS A 165 7.54 6.63 34.02
CA CYS A 165 6.99 6.83 35.35
C CYS A 165 7.40 5.60 36.15
N LEU A 166 8.33 5.79 37.08
CA LEU A 166 8.55 4.84 38.17
C LEU A 166 7.32 4.94 39.07
N ALA A 167 6.59 3.84 39.20
CA ALA A 167 5.63 3.60 40.27
C ALA A 167 6.08 2.35 41.00
#